data_AF-A0A8T4MN61-F1
#
_entry.id   AF-A0A8T4MN61-F1
#
_cell.length_a   1.000
_cell.length_b   1.000
_cell.length_c   1.000
_cell.angle_alpha   90.00
_cell.angle_beta   90.00
_cell.angle_gamma   90.00
#
_symmetry.space_group_name_H-M   'P 1'
#
loop_
_entity.id
_entity.type
_entity.pdbx_description
1 polymer ?
#
loop_
_entity_poly.entity_id
_entity_poly.type
_entity_poly.pdbx_seq_one_letter_code
_entity_poly.pdbx_strand_id
1 'polypeptide(L)'
;MEIEQTTLQKTFTIKLKDKTYFVDYLNSDGQILGLINRDNWEIYDENSEELQIYTFKSSSKKEKEQAEKNLELADKLISFCIKHFEDYNPVKD
;
A
#
# COMPACT_ATOMS: atom_id res chain seq x y z
N MET A 1 -9.64 32.13 9.34
CA MET A 1 -9.23 31.00 8.48
C MET A 1 -9.28 29.77 9.34
N GLU A 2 -9.80 28.68 8.81
CA GLU A 2 -9.89 27.38 9.49
C GLU A 2 -9.42 26.28 8.53
N ILE A 3 -8.86 25.21 9.09
CA ILE A 3 -8.50 24.02 8.34
C ILE A 3 -9.73 23.12 8.34
N GLU A 4 -10.28 22.83 7.17
CA GLU A 4 -11.45 21.97 7.03
C GLU A 4 -11.08 20.47 6.95
N GLN A 5 -9.89 20.17 6.42
CA GLN A 5 -9.47 18.80 6.16
C GLN A 5 -7.94 18.70 6.01
N THR A 6 -7.40 17.56 6.42
CA THR A 6 -5.99 17.18 6.24
C THR A 6 -5.89 15.86 5.50
N THR A 7 -4.94 15.80 4.56
CA THR A 7 -4.59 14.57 3.85
C THR A 7 -3.11 14.29 4.05
N LEU A 8 -2.79 13.04 4.36
CA LEU A 8 -1.43 12.52 4.43
C LEU A 8 -1.26 11.47 3.35
N GLN A 9 -0.37 11.73 2.40
CA GLN A 9 -0.02 10.78 1.36
C GLN A 9 1.48 10.52 1.38
N LYS A 10 1.89 9.25 1.29
CA LYS A 10 3.29 8.87 1.18
C LYS A 10 3.45 7.62 0.32
N THR A 11 4.31 7.72 -0.68
CA THR A 11 4.64 6.61 -1.57
C THR A 11 6.06 6.13 -1.28
N PHE A 12 6.23 4.80 -1.18
CA PHE A 12 7.51 4.15 -0.96
C PHE A 12 7.84 3.25 -2.15
N THR A 13 9.10 3.28 -2.59
CA THR A 13 9.65 2.30 -3.53
C THR A 13 10.53 1.33 -2.74
N ILE A 14 10.10 0.07 -2.65
CA ILE A 14 10.81 -0.98 -1.89
C ILE A 14 11.39 -1.99 -2.86
N LYS A 15 12.70 -2.22 -2.74
CA LYS A 15 13.36 -3.36 -3.40
C LYS A 15 13.42 -4.54 -2.43
N LEU A 16 12.79 -5.65 -2.80
CA LEU A 16 12.83 -6.89 -2.04
C LEU A 16 13.37 -8.01 -2.94
N LYS A 17 14.62 -8.42 -2.68
CA LYS A 17 15.39 -9.31 -3.56
C LYS A 17 15.52 -8.69 -4.96
N ASP A 18 15.05 -9.38 -6.00
CA ASP A 18 15.09 -8.95 -7.39
C ASP A 18 13.78 -8.30 -7.86
N LYS A 19 12.82 -8.05 -6.95
CA LYS A 19 11.54 -7.41 -7.27
C LYS A 19 11.43 -6.02 -6.68
N THR A 20 10.75 -5.14 -7.40
CA THR A 20 10.39 -3.80 -6.92
C THR A 20 8.90 -3.73 -6.60
N TYR A 21 8.58 -3.10 -5.48
CA TYR A 21 7.22 -2.84 -5.03
C TYR A 21 7.03 -1.35 -4.78
N PHE A 22 5.86 -0.84 -5.14
CA PHE A 22 5.42 0.52 -4.85
C PHE A 22 4.31 0.44 -3.80
N VAL A 23 4.53 1.03 -2.64
CA VAL A 23 3.56 1.05 -1.54
C VAL A 23 3.04 2.46 -1.39
N ASP A 24 1.76 2.68 -1.70
CA ASP A 24 1.09 3.97 -1.55
C ASP A 24 0.27 3.97 -0.27
N TYR A 25 0.59 4.91 0.62
CA TYR A 25 -0.22 5.22 1.79
C TYR A 25 -1.01 6.49 1.55
N LEU A 26 -2.32 6.44 1.75
CA LEU A 26 -3.19 7.61 1.78
C LEU A 26 -4.09 7.55 3.01
N ASN A 27 -4.19 8.65 3.74
CA ASN A 27 -5.14 8.81 4.81
C ASN A 27 -5.64 10.25 4.88
N SER A 28 -6.86 10.43 5.38
CA SER A 28 -7.46 11.74 5.59
C SER A 28 -8.39 11.71 6.79
N ASP A 29 -8.51 12.85 7.47
CA ASP A 29 -9.47 13.07 8.56
C ASP A 29 -10.90 13.36 8.05
N GLY A 30 -11.10 13.35 6.73
CA GLY A 30 -12.40 13.47 6.07
C GLY A 30 -12.51 12.58 4.83
N GLN A 31 -13.69 12.57 4.21
CA GLN A 31 -13.89 11.84 2.95
C GLN A 31 -13.13 12.53 1.82
N ILE A 32 -12.36 11.76 1.04
CA ILE A 32 -11.75 12.22 -0.21
C ILE A 32 -12.03 11.23 -1.34
N LEU A 33 -11.98 11.71 -2.58
CA LEU A 33 -12.11 10.87 -3.77
C LEU A 33 -11.07 9.76 -3.80
N GLY A 34 -9.85 10.05 -3.35
CA GLY A 34 -8.74 9.10 -3.30
C GLY A 34 -8.89 7.97 -2.29
N LEU A 35 -9.93 7.97 -1.44
CA LEU A 35 -10.24 6.86 -0.51
C LEU A 35 -11.58 6.19 -0.86
N ILE A 36 -12.15 6.50 -2.03
CA ILE A 36 -13.34 5.82 -2.52
C ILE A 36 -12.93 4.46 -3.07
N ASN A 37 -13.48 3.39 -2.50
CA ASN A 37 -13.26 2.01 -2.94
C ASN A 37 -11.81 1.52 -2.85
N ARG A 38 -11.01 2.08 -1.96
CA ARG A 38 -9.67 1.59 -1.64
C ARG A 38 -9.34 1.71 -0.17
N ASP A 39 -8.40 0.89 0.29
CA ASP A 39 -7.83 1.00 1.62
C ASP A 39 -6.79 2.11 1.70
N ASN A 40 -6.36 2.40 2.93
CA ASN A 40 -5.27 3.33 3.18
C ASN A 40 -3.92 2.89 2.60
N TRP A 41 -3.73 1.60 2.34
CA TRP A 41 -2.49 1.03 1.83
C TRP A 41 -2.77 0.26 0.55
N GLU A 42 -2.13 0.67 -0.55
CA GLU A 42 -2.13 -0.07 -1.81
C GLU A 42 -0.71 -0.44 -2.20
N ILE A 43 -0.56 -1.61 -2.82
CA ILE A 43 0.75 -2.16 -3.18
C ILE A 43 0.71 -2.58 -4.64
N TYR A 44 1.66 -2.10 -5.41
CA TYR A 44 1.84 -2.45 -6.81
C TYR A 44 3.21 -3.06 -7.04
N ASP A 45 3.33 -3.94 -8.02
CA ASP A 45 4.61 -4.45 -8.49
C ASP A 45 5.23 -3.55 -9.58
N GLU A 46 6.40 -3.96 -10.07
CA GLU A 46 7.14 -3.28 -11.14
C GLU A 46 6.39 -3.18 -12.49
N ASN A 47 5.35 -3.98 -12.70
CA ASN A 47 4.48 -3.94 -13.87
C ASN A 47 3.23 -3.09 -13.64
N SER A 48 3.15 -2.39 -12.49
CA SER A 48 1.97 -1.66 -12.04
C SER A 48 0.75 -2.56 -11.79
N GLU A 49 0.97 -3.85 -11.53
CA GLU A 49 -0.11 -4.75 -11.11
C GLU A 49 -0.31 -4.66 -9.60
N GLU A 50 -1.55 -4.45 -9.17
CA GLU A 50 -1.90 -4.42 -7.76
C GLU A 50 -1.73 -5.81 -7.13
N LEU A 51 -1.11 -5.84 -5.96
CA LEU A 51 -0.95 -7.04 -5.15
C LEU A 51 -2.31 -7.46 -4.57
N GLN A 52 -3.05 -8.30 -5.29
CA GLN A 52 -4.37 -8.77 -4.88
C GLN A 52 -4.31 -9.58 -3.58
N ILE A 53 -4.86 -9.01 -2.50
CA ILE A 53 -4.97 -9.66 -1.17
C ILE A 53 -6.39 -10.18 -0.87
N TYR A 54 -7.34 -9.84 -1.73
CA TYR A 54 -8.75 -10.17 -1.54
C TYR A 54 -9.14 -11.52 -2.14
N THR A 55 -10.09 -12.19 -1.49
CA THR A 55 -10.72 -13.40 -2.01
C THR A 55 -12.23 -13.25 -2.03
N PHE A 56 -12.86 -13.84 -3.04
CA PHE A 56 -14.31 -13.88 -3.18
C PHE A 56 -14.82 -15.31 -3.01
N LYS A 57 -16.13 -15.44 -2.75
CA LYS A 57 -16.77 -16.77 -2.66
C LYS A 57 -16.56 -17.60 -3.93
N SER A 58 -16.57 -16.95 -5.08
CA SER A 58 -16.33 -17.54 -6.40
C SER A 58 -14.86 -17.80 -6.74
N SER A 59 -13.91 -17.30 -5.93
CA SER A 59 -12.48 -17.51 -6.19
C SER A 59 -12.14 -19.01 -6.12
N SER A 60 -11.35 -19.44 -7.09
CA SER A 60 -10.73 -20.75 -7.14
C SER A 60 -9.80 -20.98 -5.94
N LYS A 61 -9.49 -22.25 -5.66
CA LYS A 61 -8.52 -22.60 -4.60
C LYS A 61 -7.16 -21.94 -4.83
N LYS A 62 -6.68 -21.89 -6.08
CA LYS A 62 -5.39 -21.30 -6.44
C LYS A 62 -5.37 -19.79 -6.18
N GLU A 63 -6.44 -19.08 -6.50
CA GLU A 63 -6.55 -17.64 -6.23
C GLU A 63 -6.54 -17.36 -4.73
N LYS A 64 -7.23 -18.19 -3.93
CA LYS A 64 -7.22 -18.06 -2.46
C LYS A 64 -5.82 -18.26 -1.88
N GLU A 65 -5.13 -19.33 -2.28
CA GLU A 65 -3.75 -19.60 -1.85
C GLU A 65 -2.78 -18.49 -2.27
N GLN A 66 -3.00 -17.86 -3.43
CA GLN A 66 -2.18 -16.74 -3.88
C GLN A 66 -2.47 -15.47 -3.06
N ALA A 67 -3.74 -15.17 -2.79
CA ALA A 67 -4.14 -14.02 -1.99
C ALA A 67 -3.61 -14.12 -0.55
N GLU A 68 -3.59 -15.31 0.05
CA GLU A 68 -3.00 -15.54 1.38
C GLU A 68 -1.49 -15.24 1.39
N LYS A 69 -0.74 -15.70 0.38
CA LYS A 69 0.69 -15.37 0.23
C LYS A 69 0.92 -13.88 -0.01
N ASN A 70 0.04 -13.26 -0.79
CA ASN A 70 0.08 -11.83 -1.06
C ASN A 70 -0.18 -11.03 0.21
N LEU A 71 -1.12 -11.46 1.07
CA LEU A 71 -1.40 -10.82 2.35
C LEU A 71 -0.17 -10.85 3.27
N GLU A 72 0.50 -12.01 3.40
CA GLU A 72 1.74 -12.10 4.18
C GLU A 72 2.86 -11.18 3.66
N LEU A 73 2.93 -11.00 2.34
CA LEU A 73 3.88 -10.08 1.72
C LEU A 73 3.47 -8.62 1.97
N ALA A 74 2.19 -8.29 1.83
CA ALA A 74 1.64 -6.97 2.07
C ALA A 74 1.93 -6.53 3.51
N ASP A 75 1.67 -7.38 4.50
CA ASP A 75 1.95 -7.11 5.91
C ASP A 75 3.43 -6.78 6.15
N LYS A 76 4.35 -7.52 5.50
CA LYS A 76 5.80 -7.27 5.61
C LYS A 76 6.19 -5.92 5.00
N LEU A 77 5.66 -5.61 3.81
CA LEU A 77 5.94 -4.34 3.12
C LEU A 77 5.38 -3.14 3.89
N ILE A 78 4.13 -3.22 4.36
CA ILE A 78 3.48 -2.19 5.16
C ILE A 78 4.21 -1.99 6.48
N SER A 79 4.57 -3.07 7.18
CA SER A 79 5.34 -2.98 8.43
C SER A 79 6.69 -2.30 8.23
N PHE A 80 7.36 -2.56 7.10
CA PHE A 80 8.59 -1.87 6.72
C PHE A 80 8.36 -0.37 6.47
N CYS A 81 7.30 0.00 5.73
CA CYS A 81 6.93 1.40 5.51
C CYS A 81 6.63 2.14 6.81
N ILE A 82 5.83 1.54 7.71
CA ILE A 82 5.48 2.12 9.02
C ILE A 82 6.74 2.37 9.84
N LYS A 83 7.67 1.41 9.87
CA LYS A 83 8.93 1.55 10.60
C LYS A 83 9.77 2.73 10.10
N HIS A 84 9.73 3.00 8.80
CA HIS A 84 10.54 4.03 8.14
C HIS A 84 9.71 5.24 7.70
N PHE A 85 8.52 5.43 8.29
CA PHE A 85 7.55 6.40 7.80
C PHE A 85 8.06 7.83 7.92
N GLU A 86 8.86 8.16 8.95
CA GLU A 86 9.44 9.49 9.14
C GLU A 86 10.93 9.57 8.73
N ASP A 87 11.59 8.42 8.57
CA ASP A 87 13.05 8.35 8.40
C ASP A 87 13.50 8.79 7.01
N TYR A 88 12.70 8.49 5.99
CA TYR A 88 13.11 8.71 4.60
C TYR A 88 12.92 10.16 4.18
N ASN A 89 14.03 10.88 4.06
CA ASN A 89 14.12 12.23 3.54
C ASN A 89 15.01 12.27 2.28
N PRO A 90 14.43 12.27 1.07
CA PRO A 90 15.19 12.25 -0.18
C PRO A 90 15.89 13.57 -0.53
N VAL A 91 15.75 14.60 0.32
CA VAL A 91 16.28 15.96 0.09
C VAL A 91 17.50 16.26 0.96
N LYS A 92 17.90 15.34 1.84
CA LYS A 92 19.15 15.47 2.63
C LYS A 92 20.31 14.82 1.86
N ASP A 93 20.87 15.58 0.93
CA ASP A 93 22.27 15.44 0.51
C ASP A 93 23.19 16.22 1.46
#